data_AF-A0A959XTX2-F1
#
_entry.id   AF-A0A959XTX2-F1
#
_cell.length_a   1.000
_cell.length_b   1.000
_cell.length_c   1.000
_cell.angle_alpha   90.00
_cell.angle_beta   90.00
_cell.angle_gamma   90.00
#
_symmetry.space_group_name_H-M   'P 1'
#
loop_
_entity.id
_entity.type
_entity.pdbx_description
1 polymer ?
#
loop_
_entity_poly.entity_id
_entity_poly.type
_entity_poly.pdbx_seq_one_letter_code
_entity_poly.pdbx_strand_id
1 'polypeptide(L)' 'MDRRIPILEIIPGKGSGQLKKKVIRYLQQSHIKKMYHRIDKDSDNFGRLFVRFKH' A
#
# COMPACT_ATOMS: atom_id res chain seq x y z
N MET A 1 15.26 -21.37 2.41
CA MET A 1 13.93 -21.01 1.90
C MET A 1 13.77 -19.51 1.99
N ASP A 2 13.76 -18.81 0.87
CA ASP A 2 13.63 -17.35 0.81
C ASP A 2 12.18 -16.98 1.16
N ARG A 3 11.91 -16.56 2.40
CA ARG A 3 10.56 -16.15 2.86
C ARG A 3 10.29 -14.72 2.40
N ARG A 4 10.10 -14.51 1.10
CA ARG A 4 9.72 -13.20 0.55
C ARG A 4 8.24 -12.96 0.81
N ILE A 5 7.91 -11.79 1.34
CA ILE A 5 6.53 -11.35 1.54
C ILE A 5 6.01 -10.85 0.18
N PRO A 6 4.98 -11.48 -0.41
CA PRO A 6 4.48 -11.07 -1.73
C PRO A 6 3.60 -9.80 -1.66
N ILE A 7 2.91 -9.59 -0.53
CA ILE A 7 1.89 -8.56 -0.35
C ILE A 7 2.04 -7.95 1.04
N LEU A 8 2.05 -6.62 1.10
CA LEU A 8 1.93 -5.84 2.34
C LEU A 8 0.52 -5.26 2.43
N GLU A 9 -0.13 -5.50 3.56
CA GLU A 9 -1.40 -4.87 3.90
C GLU A 9 -1.16 -3.65 4.81
N ILE A 10 -1.79 -2.53 4.46
CA ILE A 10 -1.72 -1.30 5.24
C ILE A 10 -3.14 -0.93 5.67
N ILE A 11 -3.34 -0.80 6.98
CA ILE A 11 -4.60 -0.36 7.60
C ILE A 11 -4.41 1.06 8.16
N PRO A 12 -4.50 2.12 7.34
CA PRO A 12 -4.46 3.50 7.83
C PRO A 12 -5.70 3.89 8.65
N GLY A 13 -6.76 3.07 8.64
CA GLY A 13 -8.02 3.36 9.32
C GLY A 13 -9.00 4.16 8.46
N LYS A 14 -10.26 4.22 8.91
CA LYS A 14 -11.38 4.77 8.12
C LYS A 14 -11.51 6.29 8.17
N GLY A 15 -11.27 6.91 9.33
CA GLY A 15 -11.55 8.31 9.71
C GLY A 15 -11.80 9.36 8.60
N SER A 16 -11.05 10.46 8.59
CA SER A 16 -11.21 11.53 7.57
C SER A 16 -10.53 11.21 6.23
N GLY A 17 -9.89 10.04 6.11
CA GLY A 17 -9.11 9.63 4.94
C GLY A 17 -7.78 10.38 4.75
N GLN A 18 -7.44 11.35 5.62
CA GLN A 18 -6.20 12.11 5.49
C GLN A 18 -4.94 11.23 5.61
N LEU A 19 -4.93 10.28 6.56
CA LEU A 19 -3.81 9.35 6.72
C LEU A 19 -3.65 8.45 5.48
N LYS A 20 -4.77 7.93 4.94
CA LYS A 20 -4.76 7.16 3.68
C LYS A 20 -4.16 7.96 2.52
N LYS A 21 -4.54 9.24 2.37
CA LYS A 21 -3.98 10.13 1.34
C LYS A 21 -2.46 10.32 1.52
N LYS A 22 -1.99 10.51 2.76
CA LYS A 22 -0.55 10.65 3.08
C LYS A 22 0.23 9.38 2.74
N VAL A 23 -0.31 8.21 3.08
CA VAL A 23 0.29 6.90 2.75
C VAL A 23 0.40 6.73 1.24
N ILE A 24 -0.67 6.99 0.48
CA ILE A 24 -0.63 6.89 -0.99
C ILE A 24 0.41 7.84 -1.57
N ARG A 25 0.49 9.08 -1.10
CA ARG A 25 1.48 10.06 -1.57
C ARG A 25 2.92 9.61 -1.29
N TYR A 26 3.16 9.00 -0.13
CA TYR A 26 4.47 8.40 0.20
C TYR A 26 4.81 7.25 -0.75
N LEU A 27 3.88 6.31 -0.97
CA LEU A 27 4.09 5.17 -1.87
C LEU A 27 4.31 5.61 -3.33
N GLN A 28 3.78 6.76 -3.74
CA GLN A 28 3.97 7.31 -5.08
C GLN A 28 5.33 7.96 -5.32
N GLN A 29 6.15 8.16 -4.28
CA GLN A 29 7.51 8.69 -4.44
C GLN A 29 8.34 7.77 -5.34
N SER A 30 9.13 8.36 -6.25
CA SER A 30 9.81 7.63 -7.33
C SER A 30 10.72 6.50 -6.85
N HIS A 31 11.42 6.69 -5.72
CA HIS A 31 12.30 5.68 -5.14
C HIS A 31 11.53 4.55 -4.46
N ILE A 32 10.37 4.83 -3.85
CA ILE A 32 9.49 3.81 -3.24
C ILE A 32 8.73 3.04 -4.32
N LYS A 33 8.24 3.72 -5.36
CA LYS A 33 7.51 3.09 -6.48
C LYS A 33 8.34 2.04 -7.21
N LYS A 34 9.67 2.15 -7.19
CA LYS A 34 10.57 1.13 -7.76
C LYS A 34 10.54 -0.19 -6.98
N MET A 35 10.12 -0.20 -5.72
CA MET A 35 10.15 -1.36 -4.83
C MET A 35 8.92 -2.27 -4.96
N TYR A 36 7.83 -1.81 -5.60
CA TYR A 36 6.59 -2.58 -5.73
C TYR A 36 6.04 -2.54 -7.17
N HIS A 37 5.12 -3.46 -7.49
CA HIS A 37 4.49 -3.56 -8.80
C HIS A 37 3.22 -2.71 -8.90
N ARG A 38 2.32 -2.83 -7.90
CA ARG A 38 1.09 -2.03 -7.82
C ARG A 38 0.58 -1.82 -6.40
N ILE A 39 -0.32 -0.83 -6.26
CA ILE A 39 -1.11 -0.57 -5.06
C ILE A 39 -2.57 -0.87 -5.41
N ASP A 40 -3.20 -1.77 -4.65
CA ASP A 40 -4.62 -2.07 -4.78
C ASP A 40 -5.38 -1.35 -3.64
N LYS A 41 -6.46 -0.66 -3.98
CA LYS A 41 -7.38 -0.06 -3.00
C LYS A 41 -8.47 -1.07 -2.70
N ASP A 42 -8.74 -1.31 -1.44
CA ASP A 42 -9.85 -2.17 -1.02
C ASP A 42 -11.18 -1.42 -1.25
N SER A 43 -12.08 -2.03 -2.05
CA SER A 43 -13.42 -1.50 -2.36
C SER A 43 -14.40 -1.68 -1.21
N ASP A 44 -14.20 -2.70 -0.39
CA ASP A 44 -15.13 -3.11 0.66
C ASP A 44 -14.74 -2.47 1.99
N ASN A 45 -13.44 -2.26 2.20
CA ASN A 45 -12.89 -1.53 3.33
C ASN A 45 -12.02 -0.35 2.90
N PHE A 46 -12.66 0.81 2.73
CA PHE A 46 -11.95 2.05 2.37
C PHE A 46 -10.82 2.45 3.32
N GLY A 47 -10.74 1.89 4.53
CA GLY A 47 -9.64 2.09 5.47
C GLY A 47 -8.41 1.20 5.25
N ARG A 48 -8.35 0.45 4.13
CA ARG A 48 -7.31 -0.54 3.81
C ARG A 48 -6.69 -0.30 2.43
N LEU A 49 -5.42 -0.71 2.29
CA LEU A 49 -4.62 -0.65 1.07
C LEU A 49 -3.73 -1.90 0.99
N PHE A 50 -3.46 -2.38 -0.21
CA PHE A 50 -2.51 -3.46 -0.45
C PHE A 50 -1.37 -3.01 -1.35
N VAL A 51 -0.15 -3.41 -1.03
CA VAL A 51 1.04 -3.17 -1.86
C VAL A 51 1.60 -4.52 -2.28
N ARG A 52 1.72 -4.76 -3.59
CA ARG A 52 2.30 -5.99 -4.13
C ARG A 52 3.75 -5.75 -4.52
N PHE A 53 4.68 -6.43 -3.86
CA PHE A 53 6.11 -6.26 -4.12
C PHE A 53 6.52 -6.86 -5.46
N LYS A 54 7.68 -6.41 -5.98
CA LYS A 54 8.32 -7.07 -7.12
C LYS A 54 8.99 -8.35 -6.64
N HIS A 55 8.90 -9.41 -7.44
CA HIS A 55 9.56 -10.69 -7.17
C HIS A 55 10.98 -10.70 -7.72
#